data_AF-A0A416HPT7-F1
#
_entry.id   AF-A0A416HPT7-F1
#
_cell.length_a   1.000
_cell.length_b   1.000
_cell.length_c   1.000
_cell.angle_alpha   90.00
_cell.angle_beta   90.00
_cell.angle_gamma   90.00
#
_symmetry.space_group_name_H-M   'P 1'
#
loop_
_entity.id
_entity.type
_entity.pdbx_description
1 polymer ?
#
loop_
_entity_poly.entity_id
_entity_poly.type
_entity_poly.pdbx_seq_one_letter_code
_entity_poly.pdbx_strand_id
1 'polypeptide(L)'
;MLTPIDIQNHVLKSTMGGYNKKETDDFIESIQVSYEQLYKENSDLKKKITTLSEGIQYYKQMEGTLQKTLVLAEQTASETLETSKTAAAQVEKESRAKAEVMLREAKSRADGLVADAQEKANKLTRESEERAASLKKESEKTAAALKLESETKAETLTKESEERAAAVTKEAEEKAQKVTSEAQEKADTLEKESQKKADELVAEAEKKADNIMYNAKERADRIMADTKQSADEVIKDTREKTEEKLAESGKQIAELTGIVRKLMGCYDEYNSSLTIF
;
A
#
# COMPACT_ATOMS: atom_id res chain seq x y z
N MET A 1 -108.16 -33.44 103.58
CA MET A 1 -108.31 -32.13 104.25
C MET A 1 -109.72 -31.65 104.02
N LEU A 2 -110.29 -30.95 105.00
CA LEU A 2 -111.56 -30.24 104.84
C LEU A 2 -111.36 -29.06 103.88
N THR A 3 -112.39 -28.73 103.13
CA THR A 3 -112.50 -27.52 102.29
C THR A 3 -113.34 -26.47 103.02
N PRO A 4 -113.28 -25.19 102.59
CA PRO A 4 -114.18 -24.17 103.14
C PRO A 4 -115.66 -24.57 103.06
N ILE A 5 -116.07 -25.26 101.99
CA ILE A 5 -117.45 -25.76 101.82
C ILE A 5 -117.77 -26.93 102.76
N ASP A 6 -116.78 -27.74 103.13
CA ASP A 6 -116.97 -28.81 104.14
C ASP A 6 -117.22 -28.24 105.53
N ILE A 7 -116.59 -27.10 105.87
CA ILE A 7 -116.82 -26.39 107.15
C ILE A 7 -118.21 -25.74 107.15
N GLN A 8 -118.58 -25.09 106.04
CA GLN A 8 -119.88 -24.42 105.90
C GLN A 8 -121.07 -25.37 106.03
N ASN A 9 -120.95 -26.58 105.47
CA ASN A 9 -122.03 -27.57 105.47
C ASN A 9 -122.03 -28.48 106.70
N HIS A 10 -121.07 -28.31 107.62
CA HIS A 10 -120.97 -29.18 108.79
C HIS A 10 -121.97 -28.78 109.87
N VAL A 11 -122.84 -29.70 110.28
CA VAL A 11 -123.81 -29.47 111.35
C VAL A 11 -123.33 -30.14 112.64
N LEU A 12 -123.11 -29.34 113.68
CA LEU A 12 -122.80 -29.85 115.01
C LEU A 12 -124.08 -30.30 115.73
N LYS A 13 -124.03 -31.49 116.35
CA LYS A 13 -125.13 -32.02 117.16
C LYS A 13 -125.11 -31.38 118.55
N SER A 14 -126.26 -30.91 119.03
CA SER A 14 -126.40 -30.39 120.40
C SER A 14 -126.66 -31.51 121.41
N THR A 15 -125.92 -31.52 122.51
CA THR A 15 -126.08 -32.42 123.67
C THR A 15 -126.27 -31.61 124.96
N MET A 16 -127.00 -32.17 125.94
CA MET A 16 -127.26 -31.50 127.21
C MET A 16 -125.95 -31.24 127.97
N GLY A 17 -125.58 -29.96 128.15
CA GLY A 17 -124.29 -29.53 128.74
C GLY A 17 -123.18 -29.17 127.73
N GLY A 18 -123.48 -29.10 126.43
CA GLY A 18 -122.53 -28.70 125.38
C GLY A 18 -122.27 -27.19 125.27
N TYR A 19 -121.42 -26.80 124.31
CA TYR A 19 -121.09 -25.39 124.02
C TYR A 19 -122.32 -24.55 123.63
N ASN A 20 -122.26 -23.24 123.90
CA ASN A 20 -123.30 -22.30 123.49
C ASN A 20 -123.41 -22.28 121.96
N LYS A 21 -124.59 -22.62 121.45
CA LYS A 21 -124.83 -22.73 120.00
C LYS A 21 -124.47 -21.45 119.24
N LYS A 22 -124.91 -20.28 119.73
CA LYS A 22 -124.69 -18.99 119.05
C LYS A 22 -123.21 -18.62 119.03
N GLU A 23 -122.52 -18.75 120.15
CA GLU A 23 -121.07 -18.45 120.23
C GLU A 23 -120.24 -19.44 119.39
N THR A 24 -120.66 -20.71 119.35
CA THR A 24 -120.03 -21.74 118.52
C THR A 24 -120.23 -21.44 117.03
N ASP A 25 -121.44 -21.07 116.62
CA ASP A 25 -121.76 -20.71 115.24
C ASP A 25 -120.99 -19.44 114.81
N ASP A 26 -120.96 -18.38 115.64
CA ASP A 26 -120.20 -17.14 115.40
C ASP A 26 -118.68 -17.43 115.25
N PHE A 27 -118.13 -18.36 116.07
CA PHE A 27 -116.73 -18.77 115.97
C PHE A 27 -116.45 -19.61 114.72
N ILE A 28 -117.33 -20.55 114.36
CA ILE A 28 -117.19 -21.37 113.14
C ILE A 28 -117.26 -20.50 111.89
N GLU A 29 -118.10 -19.46 111.87
CA GLU A 29 -118.14 -18.49 110.77
C GLU A 29 -116.80 -17.75 110.64
N SER A 30 -116.19 -17.32 111.75
CA SER A 30 -114.86 -16.69 111.72
C SER A 30 -113.74 -17.63 111.23
N ILE A 31 -113.82 -18.92 111.60
CA ILE A 31 -112.92 -19.97 111.11
C ILE A 31 -113.15 -20.18 109.60
N GLN A 32 -114.40 -20.24 109.15
CA GLN A 32 -114.74 -20.43 107.76
C GLN A 32 -114.16 -19.32 106.88
N VAL A 33 -114.37 -18.05 107.26
CA VAL A 33 -113.83 -16.88 106.53
C VAL A 33 -112.30 -16.92 106.47
N SER A 34 -111.65 -17.17 107.60
CA SER A 34 -110.18 -17.22 107.68
C SER A 34 -109.61 -18.40 106.88
N TYR A 35 -110.28 -19.56 106.93
CA TYR A 35 -109.87 -20.76 106.22
C TYR A 35 -110.07 -20.62 104.71
N GLU A 36 -111.15 -19.96 104.27
CA GLU A 36 -111.37 -19.63 102.86
C GLU A 36 -110.28 -18.69 102.32
N GLN A 37 -109.91 -17.66 103.09
CA GLN A 37 -108.80 -16.78 102.72
C GLN A 37 -107.48 -17.53 102.62
N LEU A 38 -107.13 -18.35 103.63
CA LEU A 38 -105.94 -19.20 103.61
C LEU A 38 -105.93 -20.17 102.42
N TYR A 39 -107.09 -20.75 102.09
CA TYR A 39 -107.22 -21.67 100.97
C TYR A 39 -107.00 -20.96 99.63
N LYS A 40 -107.55 -19.75 99.47
CA LYS A 40 -107.34 -18.91 98.28
C LYS A 40 -105.89 -18.47 98.14
N GLU A 41 -105.29 -17.96 99.21
CA GLU A 41 -103.87 -17.57 99.22
C GLU A 41 -102.95 -18.76 98.91
N ASN A 42 -103.22 -19.94 99.45
CA ASN A 42 -102.47 -21.16 99.14
C ASN A 42 -102.57 -21.54 97.66
N SER A 43 -103.77 -21.44 97.08
CA SER A 43 -104.01 -21.66 95.65
C SER A 43 -103.23 -20.68 94.78
N ASP A 44 -103.25 -19.39 95.13
CA ASP A 44 -102.55 -18.35 94.38
C ASP A 44 -101.02 -18.45 94.52
N LEU A 45 -100.53 -18.81 95.71
CA LEU A 45 -99.10 -19.11 95.93
C LEU A 45 -98.65 -20.34 95.13
N LYS A 46 -99.44 -21.40 95.09
CA LYS A 46 -99.16 -22.58 94.25
C LYS A 46 -99.06 -22.20 92.78
N LYS A 47 -100.01 -21.41 92.26
CA LYS A 47 -99.96 -20.89 90.88
C LYS A 47 -98.69 -20.08 90.64
N LYS A 48 -98.34 -19.15 91.54
CA LYS A 48 -97.10 -18.34 91.44
C LYS A 48 -95.84 -19.21 91.43
N ILE A 49 -95.77 -20.22 92.31
CA ILE A 49 -94.65 -21.16 92.36
C ILE A 49 -94.54 -21.92 91.04
N THR A 50 -95.65 -22.41 90.48
CA THR A 50 -95.65 -23.08 89.18
C THR A 50 -95.11 -22.16 88.08
N THR A 51 -95.64 -20.94 87.94
CA THR A 51 -95.19 -19.97 86.93
C THR A 51 -93.71 -19.60 87.09
N LEU A 52 -93.25 -19.35 88.31
CA LEU A 52 -91.84 -19.03 88.58
C LEU A 52 -90.94 -20.23 88.29
N SER A 53 -91.37 -21.45 88.62
CA SER A 53 -90.60 -22.67 88.36
C SER A 53 -90.44 -22.91 86.86
N GLU A 54 -91.51 -22.73 86.09
CA GLU A 54 -91.48 -22.81 84.62
C GLU A 54 -90.54 -21.75 84.03
N GLY A 55 -90.60 -20.50 84.53
CA GLY A 55 -89.69 -19.44 84.12
C GLY A 55 -88.21 -19.77 84.40
N ILE A 56 -87.90 -20.32 85.58
CA ILE A 56 -86.53 -20.76 85.93
C ILE A 56 -86.06 -21.86 84.97
N GLN A 57 -86.91 -22.84 84.64
CA GLN A 57 -86.55 -23.89 83.69
C GLN A 57 -86.29 -23.33 82.29
N TYR A 58 -87.11 -22.39 81.83
CA TYR A 58 -86.90 -21.69 80.56
C TYR A 58 -85.54 -20.95 80.53
N TYR A 59 -85.23 -20.19 81.58
CA TYR A 59 -83.95 -19.48 81.66
C TYR A 59 -82.75 -20.44 81.73
N LYS A 60 -82.84 -21.56 82.45
CA LYS A 60 -81.79 -22.58 82.47
C LYS A 60 -81.57 -23.20 81.10
N GLN A 61 -82.64 -23.49 80.35
CA GLN A 61 -82.52 -24.03 79.00
C GLN A 61 -81.92 -23.00 78.03
N MET A 62 -82.30 -21.74 78.18
CA MET A 62 -81.75 -20.65 77.38
C MET A 62 -80.27 -20.40 77.69
N GLU A 63 -79.88 -20.39 78.97
CA GLU A 63 -78.48 -20.30 79.41
C GLU A 63 -77.66 -21.46 78.82
N GLY A 64 -78.17 -22.69 78.89
CA GLY A 64 -77.50 -23.85 78.28
C GLY A 64 -77.35 -23.74 76.77
N THR A 65 -78.32 -23.14 76.08
CA THR A 65 -78.22 -22.86 74.63
C THR A 65 -77.16 -21.80 74.36
N LEU A 66 -77.18 -20.71 75.13
CA LEU A 66 -76.24 -19.60 74.97
C LEU A 66 -74.79 -20.04 75.18
N GLN A 67 -74.54 -20.84 76.22
CA GLN A 67 -73.23 -21.42 76.50
C GLN A 67 -72.76 -22.33 75.34
N LYS A 68 -73.64 -23.18 74.81
CA LYS A 68 -73.30 -24.02 73.64
C LYS A 68 -72.99 -23.19 72.40
N THR A 69 -73.75 -22.12 72.14
CA THR A 69 -73.48 -21.22 71.01
C THR A 69 -72.16 -20.48 71.18
N LEU A 70 -71.83 -20.02 72.39
CA LEU A 70 -70.54 -19.38 72.70
C LEU A 70 -69.37 -20.33 72.45
N VAL A 71 -69.44 -21.55 72.97
CA VAL A 71 -68.39 -22.56 72.76
C VAL A 71 -68.25 -22.90 71.28
N LEU A 72 -69.35 -23.07 70.56
CA LEU A 72 -69.32 -23.34 69.13
C LEU A 72 -68.71 -22.18 68.33
N ALA A 73 -69.05 -20.94 68.68
CA ALA A 73 -68.49 -19.75 68.04
C ALA A 73 -66.97 -19.63 68.30
N GLU A 74 -66.52 -19.88 69.54
CA GLU A 74 -65.11 -19.88 69.91
C GLU A 74 -64.34 -20.99 69.17
N GLN A 75 -64.88 -22.21 69.15
CA GLN A 75 -64.28 -23.33 68.42
C GLN A 75 -64.19 -23.03 66.91
N THR A 76 -65.27 -22.52 66.32
CA THR A 76 -65.30 -22.17 64.89
C THR A 76 -64.29 -21.07 64.57
N ALA A 77 -64.18 -20.05 65.44
CA ALA A 77 -63.20 -18.98 65.27
C ALA A 77 -61.77 -19.50 65.37
N SER A 78 -61.49 -20.37 66.35
CA SER A 78 -60.18 -20.99 66.54
C SER A 78 -59.78 -21.86 65.35
N GLU A 79 -60.68 -22.73 64.87
CA GLU A 79 -60.45 -23.58 63.70
C GLU A 79 -60.25 -22.74 62.42
N THR A 80 -61.03 -21.68 62.23
CA THR A 80 -60.89 -20.76 61.09
C THR A 80 -59.54 -20.02 61.13
N LEU A 81 -59.10 -19.60 62.31
CA LEU A 81 -57.82 -18.92 62.49
C LEU A 81 -56.66 -19.87 62.16
N GLU A 82 -56.72 -21.11 62.65
CA GLU A 82 -55.64 -22.08 62.48
C GLU A 82 -55.52 -22.57 61.02
N THR A 83 -56.66 -22.81 60.37
CA THR A 83 -56.70 -23.13 58.93
C THR A 83 -56.16 -21.98 58.10
N SER A 84 -56.52 -20.73 58.41
CA SER A 84 -56.01 -19.55 57.72
C SER A 84 -54.50 -19.37 57.90
N LYS A 85 -53.97 -19.58 59.11
CA LYS A 85 -52.53 -19.54 59.38
C LYS A 85 -51.77 -20.61 58.60
N THR A 86 -52.30 -21.83 58.58
CA THR A 86 -51.69 -22.95 57.85
C THR A 86 -51.68 -22.68 56.34
N ALA A 87 -52.79 -22.19 55.80
CA ALA A 87 -52.89 -21.82 54.39
C ALA A 87 -51.91 -20.69 54.03
N ALA A 88 -51.80 -19.66 54.87
CA ALA A 88 -50.85 -18.56 54.66
C ALA A 88 -49.39 -19.06 54.66
N ALA A 89 -49.03 -19.89 55.64
CA ALA A 89 -47.68 -20.46 55.73
C ALA A 89 -47.34 -21.34 54.50
N GLN A 90 -48.31 -22.09 53.98
CA GLN A 90 -48.13 -22.89 52.78
C GLN A 90 -47.94 -22.01 51.54
N VAL A 91 -48.73 -20.96 51.38
CA VAL A 91 -48.59 -20.00 50.27
C VAL A 91 -47.23 -19.29 50.32
N GLU A 92 -46.78 -18.88 51.49
CA GLU A 92 -45.45 -18.27 51.65
C GLU A 92 -44.32 -19.25 51.28
N LYS A 93 -44.42 -20.49 51.75
CA LYS A 93 -43.44 -21.54 51.45
C LYS A 93 -43.36 -21.84 49.94
N GLU A 94 -44.51 -21.99 49.28
CA GLU A 94 -44.57 -22.23 47.84
C GLU A 94 -44.06 -21.04 47.03
N SER A 95 -44.39 -19.82 47.45
CA SER A 95 -43.94 -18.60 46.79
C SER A 95 -42.42 -18.44 46.91
N ARG A 96 -41.85 -18.72 48.08
CA ARG A 96 -40.39 -18.74 48.29
C ARG A 96 -39.71 -19.78 47.42
N ALA A 97 -40.23 -21.01 47.39
CA ALA A 97 -39.67 -22.08 46.55
C ALA A 97 -39.71 -21.72 45.06
N LYS A 98 -40.82 -21.15 44.56
CA LYS A 98 -40.94 -20.67 43.18
C LYS A 98 -39.95 -19.55 42.88
N ALA A 99 -39.78 -18.60 43.80
CA ALA A 99 -38.83 -17.50 43.64
C ALA A 99 -37.38 -18.00 43.60
N GLU A 100 -37.00 -18.95 44.45
CA GLU A 100 -35.67 -19.57 44.44
C GLU A 100 -35.37 -20.30 43.12
N VAL A 101 -36.35 -21.03 42.58
CA VAL A 101 -36.22 -21.68 41.26
C VAL A 101 -36.03 -20.64 40.17
N MET A 102 -36.86 -19.59 40.13
CA MET A 102 -36.72 -18.50 39.14
C MET A 102 -35.35 -17.82 39.22
N LEU A 103 -34.87 -17.52 40.42
CA LEU A 103 -33.55 -16.91 40.62
C LEU A 103 -32.42 -17.84 40.15
N ARG A 104 -32.52 -19.14 40.44
CA ARG A 104 -31.53 -20.13 40.00
C ARG A 104 -31.51 -20.27 38.48
N GLU A 105 -32.67 -20.34 37.84
CA GLU A 105 -32.79 -20.40 36.39
C GLU A 105 -32.26 -19.12 35.72
N ALA A 106 -32.62 -17.95 36.25
CA ALA A 106 -32.13 -16.66 35.75
C ALA A 106 -30.61 -16.57 35.84
N LYS A 107 -30.03 -16.99 36.97
CA LYS A 107 -28.57 -17.03 37.16
C LYS A 107 -27.90 -18.00 36.20
N SER A 108 -28.43 -19.21 36.06
CA SER A 108 -27.91 -20.22 35.12
C SER A 108 -27.94 -19.71 33.66
N ARG A 109 -29.03 -19.06 33.25
CA ARG A 109 -29.14 -18.44 31.92
C ARG A 109 -28.15 -17.29 31.75
N ALA A 110 -27.97 -16.45 32.76
CA ALA A 110 -27.00 -15.36 32.71
C ALA A 110 -25.57 -15.89 32.57
N ASP A 111 -25.19 -16.89 33.38
CA ASP A 111 -23.87 -17.53 33.33
C ASP A 111 -23.64 -18.18 31.95
N GLY A 112 -24.65 -18.86 31.39
CA GLY A 112 -24.60 -19.43 30.04
C GLY A 112 -24.42 -18.38 28.94
N LEU A 113 -25.16 -17.27 29.00
CA LEU A 113 -25.02 -16.17 28.04
C LEU A 113 -23.62 -15.54 28.07
N VAL A 114 -23.04 -15.39 29.27
CA VAL A 114 -21.68 -14.87 29.43
C VAL A 114 -20.66 -15.84 28.84
N ALA A 115 -20.81 -17.14 29.08
CA ALA A 115 -19.94 -18.17 28.51
C ALA A 115 -20.00 -18.17 26.98
N ASP A 116 -21.21 -18.18 26.40
CA ASP A 116 -21.42 -18.15 24.94
C ASP A 116 -20.83 -16.87 24.30
N ALA A 117 -21.00 -15.72 24.96
CA ALA A 117 -20.44 -14.45 24.50
C ALA A 117 -18.91 -14.48 24.52
N GLN A 118 -18.30 -15.02 25.58
CA GLN A 118 -16.85 -15.15 25.69
C GLN A 118 -16.29 -16.10 24.65
N GLU A 119 -16.95 -17.24 24.40
CA GLU A 119 -16.54 -18.18 23.36
C GLU A 119 -16.57 -17.54 21.97
N LYS A 120 -17.66 -16.83 21.64
CA LYS A 120 -17.78 -16.09 20.37
C LYS A 120 -16.72 -15.01 20.24
N ALA A 121 -16.45 -14.25 21.30
CA ALA A 121 -15.43 -13.20 21.31
C ALA A 121 -14.02 -13.79 21.08
N ASN A 122 -13.69 -14.89 21.76
CA ASN A 122 -12.41 -15.58 21.59
C ASN A 122 -12.25 -16.13 20.17
N LYS A 123 -13.32 -16.73 19.62
CA LYS A 123 -13.33 -17.23 18.24
C LYS A 123 -13.10 -16.12 17.22
N LEU A 124 -13.84 -15.01 17.33
CA LEU A 124 -13.68 -13.85 16.44
C LEU A 124 -12.28 -13.24 16.53
N THR A 125 -11.73 -13.16 17.74
CA THR A 125 -10.36 -12.65 17.96
C THR A 125 -9.36 -13.54 17.24
N ARG A 126 -9.44 -14.86 17.43
CA ARG A 126 -8.57 -15.83 16.77
C ARG A 126 -8.69 -15.77 15.24
N GLU A 127 -9.91 -15.75 14.70
CA GLU A 127 -10.14 -15.64 13.26
C GLU A 127 -9.57 -14.33 12.69
N SER A 128 -9.67 -13.23 13.44
CA SER A 128 -9.09 -11.94 13.07
C SER A 128 -7.56 -11.98 13.07
N GLU A 129 -6.94 -12.58 14.09
CA GLU A 129 -5.49 -12.76 14.18
C GLU A 129 -4.94 -13.64 13.05
N GLU A 130 -5.61 -14.76 12.76
CA GLU A 130 -5.25 -15.67 11.67
C GLU A 130 -5.35 -14.97 10.30
N ARG A 131 -6.40 -14.17 10.05
CA ARG A 131 -6.55 -13.36 8.83
C ARG A 131 -5.49 -12.25 8.74
N ALA A 132 -5.19 -11.57 9.84
CA ALA A 132 -4.15 -10.54 9.84
C ALA A 132 -2.77 -11.14 9.53
N ALA A 133 -2.46 -12.30 10.11
CA ALA A 133 -1.21 -13.01 9.85
C ALA A 133 -1.11 -13.50 8.40
N SER A 134 -2.20 -14.02 7.81
CA SER A 134 -2.21 -14.46 6.42
C SER A 134 -2.03 -13.29 5.44
N LEU A 135 -2.74 -12.18 5.65
CA LEU A 135 -2.61 -10.97 4.84
C LEU A 135 -1.20 -10.38 4.93
N LYS A 136 -0.61 -10.34 6.12
CA LYS A 136 0.78 -9.88 6.30
C LYS A 136 1.74 -10.75 5.49
N LYS A 137 1.63 -12.07 5.59
CA LYS A 137 2.48 -13.02 4.86
C LYS A 137 2.32 -12.87 3.34
N GLU A 138 1.09 -12.69 2.85
CA GLU A 138 0.80 -12.48 1.44
C GLU A 138 1.36 -11.16 0.93
N SER A 139 1.23 -10.09 1.72
CA SER A 139 1.80 -8.78 1.43
C SER A 139 3.32 -8.83 1.35
N GLU A 140 3.99 -9.48 2.32
CA GLU A 140 5.44 -9.68 2.33
C GLU A 140 5.91 -10.47 1.10
N LYS A 141 5.19 -11.53 0.73
CA LYS A 141 5.49 -12.32 -0.47
C LYS A 141 5.36 -11.49 -1.74
N THR A 142 4.29 -10.71 -1.86
CA THR A 142 4.05 -9.84 -3.02
C THR A 142 5.10 -8.74 -3.14
N ALA A 143 5.44 -8.10 -2.02
CA ALA A 143 6.49 -7.09 -1.97
C ALA A 143 7.85 -7.66 -2.38
N ALA A 144 8.21 -8.86 -1.88
CA ALA A 144 9.44 -9.54 -2.27
C ALA A 144 9.46 -9.90 -3.76
N ALA A 145 8.33 -10.38 -4.31
CA ALA A 145 8.22 -10.71 -5.73
C ALA A 145 8.36 -9.47 -6.62
N LEU A 146 7.69 -8.36 -6.28
CA LEU A 146 7.80 -7.09 -7.01
C LEU A 146 9.23 -6.53 -6.98
N LYS A 147 9.90 -6.63 -5.82
CA LYS A 147 11.29 -6.22 -5.68
C LYS A 147 12.20 -7.04 -6.62
N LEU A 148 12.10 -8.36 -6.58
CA LEU A 148 12.90 -9.25 -7.43
C LEU A 148 12.63 -9.00 -8.92
N GLU A 149 11.36 -8.81 -9.30
CA GLU A 149 10.99 -8.49 -10.68
C GLU A 149 11.59 -7.16 -11.12
N SER A 150 11.57 -6.14 -10.26
CA SER A 150 12.14 -4.83 -10.55
C SER A 150 13.67 -4.87 -10.69
N GLU A 151 14.36 -5.61 -9.82
CA GLU A 151 15.81 -5.83 -9.88
C GLU A 151 16.20 -6.55 -11.18
N THR A 152 15.48 -7.63 -11.51
CA THR A 152 15.71 -8.41 -12.74
C THR A 152 15.52 -7.55 -14.00
N LYS A 153 14.46 -6.72 -14.03
CA LYS A 153 14.21 -5.79 -15.15
C LYS A 153 15.30 -4.73 -15.27
N ALA A 154 15.76 -4.16 -14.14
CA ALA A 154 16.82 -3.17 -14.12
C ALA A 154 18.16 -3.75 -14.62
N GLU A 155 18.51 -4.95 -14.17
CA GLU A 155 19.70 -5.68 -14.64
C GLU A 155 19.62 -5.96 -16.14
N THR A 156 18.47 -6.43 -16.63
CA THR A 156 18.26 -6.72 -18.06
C THR A 156 18.40 -5.43 -18.90
N LEU A 157 17.76 -4.35 -18.50
CA LEU A 157 17.86 -3.05 -19.20
C LEU A 157 19.28 -2.49 -19.20
N THR A 158 20.02 -2.68 -18.11
CA THR A 158 21.42 -2.24 -18.01
C THR A 158 22.27 -3.02 -19.01
N LYS A 159 22.14 -4.35 -19.02
CA LYS A 159 22.87 -5.21 -19.96
C LYS A 159 22.54 -4.90 -21.42
N GLU A 160 21.26 -4.73 -21.76
CA GLU A 160 20.84 -4.34 -23.11
C GLU A 160 21.41 -2.97 -23.52
N SER A 161 21.50 -2.03 -22.58
CA SER A 161 22.06 -0.70 -22.83
C SER A 161 23.56 -0.76 -23.05
N GLU A 162 24.29 -1.56 -22.27
CA GLU A 162 25.73 -1.81 -22.45
C GLU A 162 26.03 -2.48 -23.79
N GLU A 163 25.26 -3.50 -24.16
CA GLU A 163 25.39 -4.18 -25.45
C GLU A 163 25.14 -3.22 -26.64
N ARG A 164 24.11 -2.37 -26.54
CA ARG A 164 23.84 -1.33 -27.55
C ARG A 164 24.95 -0.30 -27.63
N ALA A 165 25.47 0.16 -26.49
CA ALA A 165 26.57 1.11 -26.47
C ALA A 165 27.82 0.52 -27.15
N ALA A 166 28.17 -0.74 -26.81
CA ALA A 166 29.29 -1.45 -27.41
C ALA A 166 29.11 -1.66 -28.93
N ALA A 167 27.89 -1.95 -29.39
CA ALA A 167 27.60 -2.07 -30.81
C ALA A 167 27.79 -0.73 -31.56
N VAL A 168 27.29 0.38 -30.99
CA VAL A 168 27.43 1.71 -31.57
C VAL A 168 28.89 2.14 -31.62
N THR A 169 29.69 1.89 -30.56
CA THR A 169 31.12 2.22 -30.57
C THR A 169 31.86 1.42 -31.63
N LYS A 170 31.58 0.12 -31.75
CA LYS A 170 32.19 -0.72 -32.78
C LYS A 170 31.83 -0.25 -34.19
N GLU A 171 30.57 0.07 -34.44
CA GLU A 171 30.12 0.59 -35.75
C GLU A 171 30.79 1.93 -36.07
N ALA A 172 30.94 2.81 -35.08
CA ALA A 172 31.64 4.08 -35.24
C ALA A 172 33.13 3.90 -35.55
N GLU A 173 33.81 2.96 -34.87
CA GLU A 173 35.20 2.60 -35.13
C GLU A 173 35.40 2.04 -36.54
N GLU A 174 34.53 1.11 -36.98
CA GLU A 174 34.57 0.54 -38.33
C GLU A 174 34.36 1.63 -39.40
N LYS A 175 33.41 2.55 -39.18
CA LYS A 175 33.19 3.71 -40.07
C LYS A 175 34.39 4.65 -40.10
N ALA A 176 34.97 4.96 -38.94
CA ALA A 176 36.14 5.84 -38.85
C ALA A 176 37.36 5.22 -39.56
N GLN A 177 37.60 3.92 -39.36
CA GLN A 177 38.65 3.17 -40.06
C GLN A 177 38.44 3.19 -41.57
N LYS A 178 37.21 2.94 -42.03
CA LYS A 178 36.87 3.00 -43.46
C LYS A 178 37.13 4.39 -44.05
N VAL A 179 36.66 5.46 -43.39
CA VAL A 179 36.90 6.85 -43.85
C VAL A 179 38.39 7.15 -43.90
N THR A 180 39.16 6.70 -42.90
CA THR A 180 40.61 6.89 -42.86
C THR A 180 41.31 6.15 -44.00
N SER A 181 40.92 4.89 -44.27
CA SER A 181 41.46 4.10 -45.38
C SER A 181 41.13 4.73 -46.74
N GLU A 182 39.88 5.15 -46.96
CA GLU A 182 39.47 5.84 -48.19
C GLU A 182 40.19 7.18 -48.37
N ALA A 183 40.45 7.92 -47.29
CA ALA A 183 41.22 9.15 -47.33
C ALA A 183 42.70 8.89 -47.68
N GLN A 184 43.30 7.83 -47.12
CA GLN A 184 44.67 7.44 -47.43
C GLN A 184 44.81 7.00 -48.90
N GLU A 185 43.91 6.14 -49.40
CA GLU A 185 43.92 5.73 -50.81
C GLU A 185 43.79 6.92 -51.77
N LYS A 186 42.91 7.88 -51.44
CA LYS A 186 42.79 9.12 -52.22
C LYS A 186 44.04 9.98 -52.16
N ALA A 187 44.66 10.10 -50.98
CA ALA A 187 45.91 10.83 -50.82
C ALA A 187 47.05 10.20 -51.63
N ASP A 188 47.23 8.87 -51.54
CA ASP A 188 48.23 8.12 -52.29
C ASP A 188 48.01 8.24 -53.81
N THR A 189 46.75 8.23 -54.25
CA THR A 189 46.40 8.42 -55.66
C THR A 189 46.74 9.83 -56.12
N LEU A 190 46.39 10.85 -55.33
CA LEU A 190 46.70 12.25 -55.64
C LEU A 190 48.21 12.50 -55.66
N GLU A 191 48.97 11.88 -54.76
CA GLU A 191 50.43 11.95 -54.73
C GLU A 191 51.04 11.32 -55.99
N LYS A 192 50.60 10.13 -56.39
CA LYS A 192 51.03 9.49 -57.65
C LYS A 192 50.70 10.32 -58.88
N GLU A 193 49.50 10.89 -58.95
CA GLU A 193 49.10 11.77 -60.06
C GLU A 193 49.93 13.06 -60.08
N SER A 194 50.19 13.64 -58.92
CA SER A 194 51.01 14.85 -58.79
C SER A 194 52.47 14.58 -59.17
N GLN A 195 53.03 13.44 -58.75
CA GLN A 195 54.37 13.01 -59.13
C GLN A 195 54.45 12.78 -60.65
N LYS A 196 53.47 12.07 -61.23
CA LYS A 196 53.41 11.85 -62.68
C LYS A 196 53.36 13.17 -63.45
N LYS A 197 52.54 14.13 -63.02
CA LYS A 197 52.49 15.48 -63.63
C LYS A 197 53.81 16.23 -63.45
N ALA A 198 54.46 16.11 -62.30
CA ALA A 198 55.77 16.71 -62.07
C ALA A 198 56.82 16.11 -63.00
N ASP A 199 56.86 14.79 -63.16
CA ASP A 199 57.76 14.08 -64.07
C ASP A 199 57.50 14.48 -65.53
N GLU A 200 56.23 14.60 -65.94
CA GLU A 200 55.82 15.09 -67.27
C GLU A 200 56.30 16.53 -67.51
N LEU A 201 56.16 17.42 -66.53
CA LEU A 201 56.63 18.81 -66.60
C LEU A 201 58.16 18.88 -66.69
N VAL A 202 58.88 18.07 -65.92
CA VAL A 202 60.34 17.98 -65.97
C VAL A 202 60.78 17.48 -67.34
N ALA A 203 60.17 16.40 -67.86
CA ALA A 203 60.48 15.88 -69.18
C ALA A 203 60.18 16.89 -70.30
N GLU A 204 59.09 17.66 -70.20
CA GLU A 204 58.80 18.73 -71.15
C GLU A 204 59.82 19.87 -71.06
N ALA A 205 60.25 20.22 -69.85
CA ALA A 205 61.29 21.22 -69.63
C ALA A 205 62.65 20.76 -70.18
N GLU A 206 63.03 19.50 -69.97
CA GLU A 206 64.25 18.89 -70.54
C GLU A 206 64.19 18.90 -72.07
N LYS A 207 63.07 18.47 -72.67
CA LYS A 207 62.90 18.50 -74.12
C LYS A 207 62.98 19.92 -74.69
N LYS A 208 62.43 20.92 -73.98
CA LYS A 208 62.58 22.33 -74.36
C LYS A 208 64.04 22.79 -74.23
N ALA A 209 64.73 22.41 -73.16
CA ALA A 209 66.14 22.72 -72.94
C ALA A 209 67.04 22.09 -74.02
N ASP A 210 66.83 20.82 -74.36
CA ASP A 210 67.54 20.13 -75.44
C ASP A 210 67.32 20.80 -76.78
N ASN A 211 66.09 21.23 -77.09
CA ASN A 211 65.79 21.95 -78.32
C ASN A 211 66.48 23.32 -78.35
N ILE A 212 66.51 24.05 -77.23
CA ILE A 212 67.27 25.31 -77.11
C ILE A 212 68.77 25.05 -77.32
N MET A 213 69.34 24.02 -76.71
CA MET A 213 70.75 23.65 -76.89
C MET A 213 71.06 23.23 -78.32
N TYR A 214 70.18 22.44 -78.95
CA TYR A 214 70.33 22.03 -80.35
C TYR A 214 70.34 23.25 -81.27
N ASN A 215 69.36 24.17 -81.13
CA ASN A 215 69.32 25.41 -81.91
C ASN A 215 70.51 26.32 -81.63
N ALA A 216 71.00 26.38 -80.38
CA ALA A 216 72.19 27.13 -80.03
C ALA A 216 73.44 26.54 -80.65
N LYS A 217 73.56 25.21 -80.68
CA LYS A 217 74.67 24.49 -81.31
C LYS A 217 74.65 24.65 -82.83
N GLU A 218 73.49 24.54 -83.46
CA GLU A 218 73.34 24.77 -84.90
C GLU A 218 73.71 26.21 -85.29
N ARG A 219 73.33 27.20 -84.46
CA ARG A 219 73.78 28.59 -84.61
C ARG A 219 75.29 28.73 -84.42
N ALA A 220 75.88 28.07 -83.42
CA ALA A 220 77.31 28.11 -83.18
C ALA A 220 78.10 27.49 -84.35
N ASP A 221 77.63 26.38 -84.90
CA ASP A 221 78.24 25.71 -86.06
C ASP A 221 78.13 26.58 -87.32
N ARG A 222 77.00 27.25 -87.56
CA ARG A 222 76.87 28.25 -88.65
C ARG A 222 77.82 29.43 -88.49
N ILE A 223 77.95 29.98 -87.28
CA ILE A 223 78.90 31.07 -86.99
C ILE A 223 80.33 30.60 -87.25
N MET A 224 80.71 29.39 -86.82
CA MET A 224 82.04 28.84 -87.10
C MET A 224 82.28 28.60 -88.60
N ALA A 225 81.28 28.16 -89.34
CA ALA A 225 81.38 28.01 -90.79
C ALA A 225 81.57 29.35 -91.50
N ASP A 226 80.78 30.38 -91.15
CA ASP A 226 80.92 31.74 -91.69
C ASP A 226 82.29 32.34 -91.34
N THR A 227 82.77 32.10 -90.12
CA THR A 227 84.10 32.55 -89.67
C THR A 227 85.21 31.86 -90.44
N LYS A 228 85.07 30.55 -90.71
CA LYS A 228 86.03 29.78 -91.50
C LYS A 228 86.06 30.23 -92.96
N GLN A 229 84.88 30.46 -93.55
CA GLN A 229 84.77 31.01 -94.90
C GLN A 229 85.41 32.39 -95.00
N SER A 230 85.17 33.27 -94.02
CA SER A 230 85.81 34.59 -93.95
C SER A 230 87.33 34.48 -93.78
N ALA A 231 87.81 33.54 -92.96
CA ALA A 231 89.24 33.29 -92.78
C ALA A 231 89.90 32.77 -94.08
N ASP A 232 89.24 31.88 -94.82
CA ASP A 232 89.74 31.36 -96.09
C ASP A 232 89.78 32.46 -97.18
N GLU A 233 88.81 33.39 -97.20
CA GLU A 233 88.86 34.59 -98.07
C GLU A 233 90.04 35.51 -97.73
N VAL A 234 90.28 35.78 -96.44
CA VAL A 234 91.42 36.60 -95.98
C VAL A 234 92.76 35.93 -96.34
N ILE A 235 92.86 34.61 -96.18
CA ILE A 235 94.06 33.84 -96.56
C ILE A 235 94.30 33.93 -98.07
N LYS A 236 93.24 33.85 -98.88
CA LYS A 236 93.34 33.98 -100.34
C LYS A 236 93.81 35.39 -100.76
N ASP A 237 93.20 36.44 -100.21
CA ASP A 237 93.58 37.84 -100.49
C ASP A 237 95.03 38.15 -100.06
N THR A 238 95.48 37.53 -98.96
CA THR A 238 96.87 37.66 -98.48
C THR A 238 97.86 36.95 -99.41
N ARG A 239 97.47 35.81 -99.99
CA ARG A 239 98.30 35.03 -100.93
C ARG A 239 98.47 35.74 -102.28
N GLU A 240 97.38 36.30 -102.82
CA GLU A 240 97.44 37.06 -104.08
C GLU A 240 98.35 38.31 -103.93
N LYS A 241 98.26 39.03 -102.80
CA LYS A 241 99.16 40.17 -102.50
C LYS A 241 100.62 39.77 -102.27
N THR A 242 100.91 38.57 -101.77
CA THR A 242 102.29 38.09 -101.60
C THR A 242 102.91 37.62 -102.91
N GLU A 243 102.13 37.03 -103.81
CA GLU A 243 102.59 36.65 -105.15
C GLU A 243 102.87 37.88 -106.04
N GLU A 244 102.07 38.96 -105.93
CA GLU A 244 102.37 40.25 -106.60
C GLU A 244 103.70 40.87 -106.13
N LYS A 245 103.94 40.92 -104.81
CA LYS A 245 105.20 41.45 -104.24
C LYS A 245 106.43 40.61 -104.59
N LEU A 246 106.28 39.29 -104.72
CA LEU A 246 107.36 38.39 -105.15
C LEU A 246 107.71 38.58 -106.64
N ALA A 247 106.70 38.82 -107.49
CA ALA A 247 106.92 39.12 -108.90
C ALA A 247 107.62 40.49 -109.11
N GLU A 248 107.31 41.48 -108.28
CA GLU A 248 107.92 42.82 -108.32
C GLU A 248 109.39 42.78 -107.84
N SER A 249 109.68 42.00 -106.80
CA SER A 249 111.05 41.76 -106.30
C SER A 249 111.90 40.96 -107.30
N GLY A 250 111.29 40.02 -108.03
CA GLY A 250 111.95 39.29 -109.12
C GLY A 250 112.40 40.19 -110.29
N LYS A 251 111.64 41.24 -110.63
CA LYS A 251 112.04 42.23 -111.65
C LYS A 251 113.23 43.08 -111.21
N GLN A 252 113.30 43.47 -109.94
CA GLN A 252 114.41 44.26 -109.40
C GLN A 252 115.73 43.48 -109.38
N ILE A 253 115.70 42.17 -109.11
CA ILE A 253 116.89 41.30 -109.16
C ILE A 253 117.42 41.16 -110.60
N ALA A 254 116.53 41.11 -111.60
CA ALA A 254 116.93 41.02 -113.00
C ALA A 254 117.64 42.30 -113.49
N GLU A 255 117.17 43.49 -113.07
CA GLU A 255 117.83 44.77 -113.38
C GLU A 255 119.21 44.91 -112.71
N LEU A 256 119.33 44.53 -111.43
CA LEU A 256 120.61 44.54 -110.72
C LEU A 256 121.64 43.60 -111.35
N THR A 257 121.21 42.43 -111.83
CA THR A 257 122.10 41.48 -112.52
C THR A 257 122.56 42.02 -113.88
N GLY A 258 121.72 42.77 -114.58
CA GLY A 258 122.08 43.47 -115.83
C GLY A 258 123.12 44.57 -115.63
N ILE A 259 123.05 45.28 -114.51
CA ILE A 259 124.04 46.32 -114.13
C ILE A 259 125.39 45.68 -113.77
N VAL A 260 125.39 44.59 -113.00
CA VAL A 260 126.63 43.86 -112.65
C VAL A 260 127.33 43.30 -113.90
N ARG A 261 126.58 42.82 -114.90
CA ARG A 261 127.15 42.33 -116.16
C ARG A 261 127.80 43.45 -117.00
N LYS A 262 127.24 44.66 -116.99
CA LYS A 262 127.85 45.84 -117.64
C LYS A 262 129.08 46.36 -116.90
N LEU A 263 129.11 46.26 -115.56
CA LEU A 263 130.27 46.64 -114.75
C LEU A 263 131.44 45.64 -114.86
N MET A 264 131.17 44.34 -114.99
CA MET A 264 132.21 43.34 -115.26
C MET A 264 132.80 43.47 -116.66
N GLY A 265 132.00 43.84 -117.68
CA GLY A 265 132.51 44.14 -119.02
C GLY A 265 133.46 45.36 -119.07
N CYS A 266 133.19 46.39 -118.26
CA CYS A 266 134.09 47.55 -118.16
C CYS A 266 135.39 47.26 -117.36
N TYR A 267 135.42 46.22 -116.52
CA TYR A 267 136.65 45.83 -115.80
C TYR A 267 137.63 45.05 -116.69
N ASP A 268 137.13 44.26 -117.64
CA ASP A 268 137.95 43.55 -118.64
C ASP A 268 138.59 44.49 -119.69
N GLU A 269 137.95 45.64 -119.98
CA GLU A 269 138.52 46.69 -120.86
C GLU A 269 139.52 47.62 -120.13
N TYR A 270 139.42 47.78 -118.80
CA TYR A 270 140.39 48.52 -117.99
C TYR A 270 141.69 47.72 -117.74
N ASN A 271 141.60 46.39 -117.61
CA ASN A 271 142.80 45.54 -117.48
C ASN A 271 143.54 45.29 -118.81
N SER A 272 142.92 45.63 -119.96
CA SER A 272 143.56 45.59 -121.28
C SER A 272 144.24 46.91 -121.69
N SER A 273 144.17 47.96 -120.84
CA SER A 273 144.74 49.29 -121.14
C SER A 273 145.67 49.86 -120.06
N LEU A 274 146.13 49.04 -119.11
CA LEU A 274 147.21 49.38 -118.17
C LEU A 274 148.42 48.43 -118.35
N THR A 275 149.36 48.87 -119.19
CA THR A 275 150.80 49.00 -118.87
C THR A 275 151.47 47.74 -118.31
N ILE A 276 152.27 47.01 -119.10
CA ILE A 276 153.72 47.29 -119.21
C ILE A 276 154.32 47.50 -117.81
N PHE A 277 154.31 46.46 -117.00
CA PHE A 277 155.52 45.73 -116.59
C PHE A 277 155.16 44.26 -116.33
#